data_AF-A0A7J4K8V1-F1
#
_entry.id   AF-A0A7J4K8V1-F1
#
_cell.length_a   1.000
_cell.length_b   1.000
_cell.length_c   1.000
_cell.angle_alpha   90.00
_cell.angle_beta   90.00
_cell.angle_gamma   90.00
#
_symmetry.space_group_name_H-M   'P 1'
#
loop_
_entity.id
_entity.type
_entity.pdbx_description
1 polymer ?
#
loop_
_entity_poly.entity_id
_entity_poly.type
_entity_poly.pdbx_seq_one_letter_code
_entity_poly.pdbx_strand_id
1 'polypeptide(L)' 'MKTQITVKEVEDKTFQELKAEAVKRKMSIGTALTLAIENWLSSIKKPRGSLLMWKSTDWGPGTEKLSEQVDEIIYGDK' A
#
# COMPACT_ATOMS: atom_id res chain seq x y z
N MET A 1 18.61 8.20 16.59
CA MET A 1 18.39 9.49 17.28
C MET A 1 17.06 9.43 18.00
N LYS A 2 16.95 9.90 19.25
CA LYS A 2 15.64 10.07 19.92
C LYS A 2 15.21 11.52 19.74
N THR A 3 14.02 11.72 19.16
CA THR A 3 13.43 13.04 18.96
C THR A 3 12.25 13.20 19.91
N GLN A 4 12.22 14.30 20.66
CA GLN A 4 11.08 14.67 21.48
C GLN A 4 10.18 15.61 20.68
N ILE A 5 8.91 15.25 20.55
CA ILE A 5 7.91 16.03 19.80
C ILE A 5 6.68 16.28 20.68
N THR A 6 6.04 17.42 20.48
CA THR A 6 4.74 17.75 21.07
C THR A 6 3.76 17.94 19.93
N VAL A 7 2.66 17.20 19.94
CA VAL A 7 1.57 17.31 18.96
C VAL A 7 0.41 18.02 19.62
N LYS A 8 -0.07 19.10 19.01
CA LYS A 8 -1.23 19.87 19.49
C LYS A 8 -2.48 19.46 18.68
N GLU A 9 -3.65 19.79 19.22
CA GLU A 9 -4.94 19.60 18.53
C GLU A 9 -5.26 18.13 18.19
N VAL A 10 -4.82 17.20 19.03
CA VAL A 10 -5.24 15.81 18.95
C VAL A 10 -6.61 15.69 19.63
N GLU A 11 -7.56 15.08 18.94
CA GLU A 11 -8.88 14.81 19.50
C GLU A 11 -8.77 13.80 20.66
N ASP A 12 -9.36 14.16 21.81
CA ASP A 12 -9.16 13.45 23.07
C ASP A 12 -9.55 11.97 22.98
N LYS A 13 -10.68 11.65 22.32
CA LYS A 13 -11.14 10.27 22.18
C LYS A 13 -10.17 9.43 21.35
N THR A 14 -9.70 9.98 20.23
CA THR A 14 -8.69 9.34 19.36
C THR A 14 -7.41 9.07 20.12
N PHE A 15 -6.95 10.01 20.96
CA PHE A 15 -5.77 9.80 21.78
C PHE A 15 -5.97 8.69 22.83
N GLN A 16 -7.14 8.64 23.47
CA GLN A 16 -7.46 7.58 24.44
C GLN A 16 -7.50 6.19 23.80
N GLU A 17 -8.07 6.08 22.60
CA GLU A 17 -8.10 4.82 21.84
C GLU A 17 -6.69 4.36 21.47
N LEU A 18 -5.85 5.27 20.96
CA LEU A 18 -4.44 4.98 20.66
C LEU A 18 -3.69 4.51 21.91
N LYS A 19 -3.90 5.19 23.05
CA LYS A 19 -3.26 4.85 24.32
C LYS A 19 -3.71 3.47 24.82
N ALA A 20 -5.00 3.17 24.78
CA ALA A 20 -5.53 1.87 25.18
C ALA A 20 -4.90 0.74 24.36
N GLU A 21 -4.80 0.93 23.05
CA GLU A 21 -4.24 -0.08 22.15
C GLU A 21 -2.72 -0.23 22.31
N ALA A 22 -2.01 0.85 22.62
CA ALA A 22 -0.59 0.82 22.96
C ALA A 22 -0.33 0.01 24.24
N VAL A 23 -1.14 0.22 25.28
CA VAL A 23 -1.06 -0.54 26.54
C VAL A 23 -1.35 -2.02 26.32
N LYS A 24 -2.42 -2.33 25.57
CA LYS A 24 -2.79 -3.72 25.23
C LYS A 24 -1.65 -4.47 24.53
N ARG A 25 -0.90 -3.78 23.67
CA ARG A 25 0.23 -4.33 22.92
C ARG A 25 1.59 -4.18 23.63
N LYS A 26 1.60 -3.73 24.89
CA LYS A 26 2.82 -3.51 25.71
C LYS A 26 3.87 -2.63 25.02
N MET A 27 3.44 -1.60 24.30
CA MET A 27 4.32 -0.67 23.60
C MET A 27 4.21 0.76 24.15
N SER A 28 5.22 1.57 23.90
CA SER A 28 5.19 2.99 24.26
C SER A 28 4.25 3.77 23.34
N ILE A 29 3.68 4.87 23.83
CA ILE A 29 2.85 5.79 23.03
C ILE A 29 3.64 6.31 21.82
N GLY A 30 4.92 6.62 21.99
CA GLY A 30 5.78 7.05 20.89
C GLY A 30 5.89 6.00 19.79
N THR A 31 6.07 4.71 20.16
CA THR A 31 6.09 3.60 19.21
C THR A 31 4.76 3.46 18.47
N ALA A 32 3.63 3.53 19.20
CA ALA A 32 2.30 3.47 18.59
C ALA A 32 2.05 4.63 17.62
N LEU A 33 2.50 5.85 17.98
CA LEU A 33 2.40 7.03 17.13
C LEU A 33 3.25 6.89 15.87
N THR A 34 4.48 6.38 15.99
CA THR A 34 5.33 6.09 14.83
C THR A 34 4.64 5.13 13.87
N LEU A 35 4.08 4.03 14.37
CA LEU A 35 3.36 3.05 13.54
C LEU A 35 2.13 3.66 12.85
N ALA A 36 1.38 4.52 13.55
CA ALA A 36 0.24 5.21 12.98
C ALA A 36 0.66 6.15 11.83
N ILE A 37 1.75 6.90 12.02
CA ILE A 37 2.32 7.78 11.01
C ILE A 37 2.83 6.98 9.81
N GLU A 38 3.57 5.88 10.03
CA GLU A 38 4.08 5.02 8.96
C GLU A 38 2.94 4.43 8.12
N ASN A 39 1.87 3.96 8.78
CA ASN A 39 0.70 3.43 8.10
C ASN A 39 -0.02 4.52 7.28
N TRP A 40 -0.18 5.72 7.85
CA TRP A 40 -0.79 6.85 7.15
C TRP A 40 0.04 7.31 5.94
N LEU A 41 1.36 7.42 6.09
CA LEU A 41 2.25 7.75 4.97
C LEU A 41 2.24 6.65 3.90
N SER A 42 2.13 5.39 4.29
CA SER A 42 2.06 4.26 3.36
C SER A 42 0.74 4.24 2.58
N SER A 43 -0.37 4.65 3.21
CA SER A 43 -1.67 4.75 2.54
C SER A 43 -1.69 5.89 1.51
N ILE A 44 -0.99 7.00 1.79
CA ILE A 44 -0.78 8.10 0.83
C ILE A 44 0.14 7.65 -0.32
N LYS A 45 1.19 6.88 -0.02
CA LYS A 45 2.22 6.47 -0.99
C LYS A 45 1.86 5.28 -1.86
N LYS A 46 0.74 4.58 -1.64
CA LYS A 46 0.34 3.50 -2.55
C LYS A 46 0.26 4.08 -3.97
N PRO A 47 1.11 3.64 -4.92
CA PRO A 47 0.83 3.92 -6.31
C PRO A 47 -0.53 3.30 -6.56
N ARG A 48 -1.52 4.12 -6.96
CA ARG A 48 -2.70 3.60 -7.62
C ARG A 48 -2.14 2.69 -8.70
N GLY A 49 -2.27 1.37 -8.54
CA GLY A 49 -1.63 0.39 -9.40
C GLY A 49 -1.97 0.79 -10.82
N SER A 50 -0.99 1.35 -11.53
CA SER A 50 -1.18 1.65 -12.92
C SER A 50 -1.47 0.32 -13.58
N LEU A 51 -2.48 0.24 -14.44
CA LEU A 51 -2.70 -0.93 -15.29
C LEU A 51 -1.41 -1.29 -16.07
N LEU A 52 -0.47 -0.35 -16.20
CA LEU A 52 0.88 -0.53 -16.76
C LEU A 52 1.85 -1.35 -15.88
N MET A 53 1.55 -1.57 -14.59
CA MET A 53 2.35 -2.45 -13.71
C MET A 53 1.86 -3.90 -13.70
N TRP A 54 0.78 -4.21 -14.42
CA TRP A 54 0.41 -5.59 -14.71
C TRP A 54 1.44 -6.15 -15.70
N LYS A 55 2.51 -6.77 -15.17
CA LYS A 55 3.38 -7.58 -16.02
C LYS A 55 2.50 -8.64 -16.69
N SER A 56 2.53 -8.69 -18.02
CA SER A 56 2.00 -9.84 -18.76
C SER A 56 2.56 -11.10 -18.11
N THR A 57 1.66 -12.01 -17.71
CA THR A 57 2.06 -13.31 -17.19
C THR A 57 2.96 -13.97 -18.22
N ASP A 58 4.17 -14.33 -17.83
CA ASP A 58 5.08 -15.12 -18.67
C ASP A 58 4.55 -16.56 -18.69
N TRP A 59 3.91 -16.94 -19.80
CA TRP A 59 3.31 -18.25 -19.99
C TRP A 59 4.33 -19.30 -20.51
N GLY A 60 5.62 -18.95 -20.52
CA GLY A 60 6.70 -19.83 -20.96
C GLY A 60 7.10 -19.64 -22.43
N PRO A 61 8.18 -20.32 -22.87
CA PRO A 61 8.74 -20.16 -24.21
C PRO A 61 7.72 -20.53 -25.29
N GLY A 62 7.58 -19.67 -26.30
CA GLY A 62 6.62 -19.82 -27.40
C GLY A 62 5.29 -19.05 -27.22
N THR A 63 5.08 -18.37 -26.09
CA THR A 63 3.86 -17.57 -25.83
C THR A 63 4.04 -16.07 -26.07
N GLU A 64 5.21 -15.67 -26.54
CA GLU A 64 5.65 -14.28 -26.69
C GLU A 64 4.78 -13.44 -27.65
N LYS A 65 4.20 -14.10 -28.66
CA LYS A 65 3.34 -13.46 -29.68
C LYS A 65 1.88 -13.90 -29.59
N LEU A 66 1.48 -14.55 -28.49
CA LEU A 66 0.15 -15.12 -28.38
C LEU A 66 -0.96 -14.07 -28.50
N SER A 67 -0.71 -12.85 -28.00
CA SER A 67 -1.65 -11.74 -28.15
C SER A 67 -1.87 -11.37 -29.62
N GLU A 68 -0.80 -11.31 -30.42
CA GLU A 68 -0.87 -10.98 -31.86
C GLU A 68 -1.59 -12.08 -32.65
N GLN A 69 -1.36 -13.35 -32.29
CA GLN A 69 -2.03 -14.50 -32.91
C GLN A 69 -3.54 -14.52 -32.63
N VAL A 70 -3.94 -14.16 -31.40
CA VAL A 70 -5.36 -14.06 -31.04
C VAL A 70 -6.01 -12.88 -31.77
N ASP A 71 -5.34 -11.74 -31.88
CA ASP A 71 -5.84 -10.59 -32.63
C ASP A 71 -6.01 -10.91 -34.12
N GLU A 72 -5.11 -11.69 -34.72
CA GLU A 72 -5.23 -12.15 -36.11
C GLU A 72 -6.42 -13.09 -36.32
N ILE A 73 -6.72 -13.99 -35.37
CA ILE A 73 -7.90 -14.87 -35.45
C ILE A 73 -9.20 -14.07 -35.31
N ILE A 74 -9.23 -13.06 -34.45
CA ILE A 74 -10.46 -12.31 -34.12
C ILE A 74 -10.72 -11.18 -35.13
N TYR A 75 -9.67 -10.52 -35.60
CA TYR A 75 -9.77 -9.31 -36.42
C TYR A 75 -9.12 -9.42 -37.80
N GLY A 76 -8.47 -10.55 -38.12
CA GLY A 76 -7.77 -10.75 -39.40
C GLY A 76 -8.68 -11.11 -40.58
N ASP A 77 -9.96 -11.38 -40.34
CA ASP A 77 -10.95 -11.51 -41.43
C ASP A 77 -11.40 -10.11 -41.88
N LYS A 78 -10.71 -9.57 -42.87
CA LYS A 78 -11.18 -8.49 -43.75
C LYS A 78 -10.99 -8.86 -45.21
#